data_AF-D8PMP3-F1
#
_entry.id   AF-D8PMP3-F1
#
_cell.length_a   1.000
_cell.length_b   1.000
_cell.length_c   1.000
_cell.angle_alpha   90.00
_cell.angle_beta   90.00
_cell.angle_gamma   90.00
#
_symmetry.space_group_name_H-M   'P 1'
#
loop_
_entity.id
_entity.type
_entity.pdbx_description
1 polymer ?
#
loop_
_entity_poly.entity_id
_entity_poly.type
_entity_poly.pdbx_seq_one_letter_code
_entity_poly.pdbx_strand_id
1 'polypeptide(L)'
;MSSAMIATSSSALAYATLAELSTEMQTFDAILDNTGAYHTSPPSHPALPVEIMLLIREELQSSLVYRAADDAVRALDTYEAAVRRSLCGDCLAYNQDVFGDDIWRWRWSGPCACRADRRRRHTHRETRPFRTLGDWLEHHLSSRTPASSIREAMSLVLGRHGCQSSALLPSAASSVGTLPETFVITASPSAVARCQGRIGEDTEWCSEIVLRKARRDLGLAVAASLDFALQKKIDAPGNPMTKEPVRQHSTILPSYALSAVAGGCAAVLTLPIVSIAFVVLVTCHYVRPSGVRVF
;
A
#
# COMPACT_ATOMS: atom_id res chain seq x y z
N MET A 1 -6.89 -9.80 -30.46
CA MET A 1 -6.87 -10.55 -29.18
C MET A 1 -6.67 -9.53 -28.08
N SER A 2 -7.60 -9.45 -27.11
CA SER A 2 -7.54 -8.48 -26.02
C SER A 2 -6.56 -8.99 -24.96
N SER A 3 -5.47 -8.29 -24.72
CA SER A 3 -4.57 -8.69 -23.63
C SER A 3 -5.21 -8.38 -22.28
N ALA A 4 -5.17 -9.34 -21.36
CA ALA A 4 -5.58 -9.09 -19.97
C ALA A 4 -4.75 -7.93 -19.38
N MET A 5 -5.40 -7.08 -18.59
CA MET A 5 -4.79 -5.90 -17.98
C MET A 5 -5.38 -5.61 -16.60
N ILE A 6 -4.57 -5.03 -15.72
CA ILE A 6 -5.01 -4.54 -14.40
C ILE A 6 -4.78 -3.04 -14.36
N ALA A 7 -5.84 -2.27 -14.11
CA ALA A 7 -5.73 -0.85 -13.79
C ALA A 7 -5.57 -0.65 -12.28
N THR A 8 -4.61 0.17 -11.87
CA THR A 8 -4.39 0.57 -10.47
C THR A 8 -3.89 2.00 -10.40
N SER A 9 -3.96 2.66 -9.24
CA SER A 9 -3.37 3.99 -9.07
C SER A 9 -1.88 3.90 -8.77
N SER A 10 -1.15 4.98 -9.10
CA SER A 10 0.28 5.15 -8.78
C SER A 10 0.58 4.94 -7.30
N SER A 11 -0.22 5.56 -6.43
CA SER A 11 -0.14 5.46 -4.98
C SER A 11 -0.37 4.03 -4.48
N ALA A 12 -1.40 3.34 -4.98
CA ALA A 12 -1.66 1.95 -4.62
C ALA A 12 -0.47 1.04 -4.99
N LEU A 13 0.07 1.18 -6.20
CA LEU A 13 1.24 0.43 -6.63
C LEU A 13 2.49 0.79 -5.81
N ALA A 14 2.65 2.05 -5.44
CA ALA A 14 3.75 2.51 -4.59
C ALA A 14 3.68 1.92 -3.17
N TYR A 15 2.49 1.84 -2.55
CA TYR A 15 2.30 1.19 -1.25
C TYR A 15 2.59 -0.31 -1.32
N ALA A 16 2.09 -0.99 -2.35
CA ALA A 16 2.40 -2.41 -2.62
C ALA A 16 3.91 -2.66 -2.79
N THR A 17 4.59 -1.75 -3.49
CA THR A 17 6.03 -1.80 -3.71
C THR A 17 6.81 -1.62 -2.42
N LEU A 18 6.43 -0.67 -1.56
CA LEU A 18 7.06 -0.49 -0.25
C LEU A 18 6.86 -1.70 0.66
N ALA A 19 5.67 -2.30 0.63
CA ALA A 19 5.39 -3.51 1.38
C ALA A 19 6.26 -4.69 0.92
N GLU A 20 6.37 -4.91 -0.39
CA GLU A 20 7.19 -5.97 -0.98
C GLU A 20 8.69 -5.76 -0.70
N LEU A 21 9.15 -4.50 -0.67
CA LEU A 21 10.55 -4.17 -0.38
C LEU A 21 10.86 -4.06 1.11
N SER A 22 9.88 -4.25 2.00
CA SER A 22 10.12 -4.21 3.45
C SER A 22 11.05 -5.32 3.90
N THR A 23 11.78 -5.08 5.00
CA THR A 23 12.66 -6.09 5.60
C THR A 23 11.88 -7.31 6.08
N GLU A 24 10.65 -7.10 6.53
CA GLU A 24 9.72 -8.12 7.00
C GLU A 24 9.35 -9.08 5.86
N MET A 25 8.96 -8.53 4.70
CA MET A 25 8.63 -9.36 3.53
C MET A 25 9.86 -10.09 2.98
N GLN A 26 11.00 -9.40 2.84
CA GLN A 26 12.23 -10.03 2.36
C GLN A 26 12.69 -11.17 3.27
N THR A 27 12.57 -11.00 4.59
CA THR A 27 12.90 -12.06 5.56
C THR A 27 11.95 -13.24 5.42
N PHE A 28 10.65 -12.97 5.24
CA PHE A 28 9.66 -14.02 5.06
C PHE A 28 9.89 -14.82 3.77
N ASP A 29 10.17 -14.12 2.67
CA ASP A 29 10.48 -14.76 1.38
C ASP A 29 11.76 -15.59 1.45
N ALA A 30 12.79 -15.13 2.17
CA ALA A 30 14.00 -15.92 2.39
C ALA A 30 13.73 -17.22 3.17
N ILE A 31 12.80 -17.20 4.14
CA ILE A 31 12.38 -18.42 4.87
C ILE A 31 11.64 -19.37 3.92
N LEU A 32 10.78 -18.83 3.06
CA LEU A 32 10.01 -19.61 2.09
C LEU A 32 10.92 -20.30 1.07
N ASP A 33 11.91 -19.59 0.54
CA ASP A 33 12.90 -20.12 -0.40
C ASP A 33 13.75 -21.23 0.23
N ASN A 34 14.18 -21.06 1.49
CA ASN A 34 14.93 -22.07 2.23
C ASN A 34 14.11 -23.33 2.54
N THR A 35 12.78 -23.21 2.60
CA THR A 35 11.87 -24.33 2.88
C THR A 35 11.51 -25.13 1.62
N GLY A 36 11.41 -24.45 0.47
CA GLY A 36 10.97 -25.05 -0.80
C GLY A 36 12.07 -25.75 -1.60
N ALA A 37 13.35 -25.45 -1.32
CA ALA A 37 14.45 -26.16 -1.96
C ALA A 37 14.46 -27.62 -1.47
N TYR A 38 14.53 -28.56 -2.43
CA TYR A 38 14.67 -30.01 -2.23
C TYR A 38 15.98 -30.36 -1.52
N HIS A 39 16.17 -29.86 -0.30
CA HIS A 39 17.32 -30.16 0.51
C HIS A 39 17.25 -31.65 0.83
N THR A 40 18.21 -32.39 0.29
CA THR A 40 18.43 -33.81 0.53
C THR A 40 18.84 -34.09 1.98
N SER A 41 19.13 -33.05 2.76
CA SER A 41 19.36 -33.13 4.20
C SER A 41 18.02 -33.11 4.95
N PRO A 42 17.79 -34.04 5.89
CA PRO A 42 16.59 -34.03 6.72
C PRO A 42 16.49 -32.69 7.47
N PRO A 43 15.34 -31.99 7.38
CA PRO A 43 15.17 -30.70 8.04
C PRO A 43 15.28 -30.88 9.55
N SER A 44 16.14 -30.09 10.19
CA SER A 44 16.34 -30.11 11.65
C SER A 44 15.16 -29.52 12.42
N HIS A 45 14.23 -28.85 11.74
CA HIS A 45 13.04 -28.26 12.33
C HIS A 45 11.79 -28.59 11.51
N PRO A 46 10.64 -28.86 12.16
CA PRO A 46 9.37 -29.03 11.46
C PRO A 46 9.01 -27.71 10.76
N ALA A 47 9.06 -27.71 9.43
CA ALA A 47 8.59 -26.59 8.62
C ALA A 47 7.07 -26.66 8.44
N LEU A 48 6.42 -25.50 8.37
CA LEU A 48 5.01 -25.42 8.02
C LEU A 48 4.80 -25.86 6.56
N PRO A 49 3.63 -26.43 6.21
CA PRO A 49 3.26 -26.66 4.81
C PRO A 49 3.34 -25.36 3.99
N VAL A 50 3.77 -25.47 2.73
CA VAL A 50 3.99 -24.31 1.85
C VAL A 50 2.70 -23.51 1.61
N GLU A 51 1.56 -24.18 1.61
CA GLU A 51 0.24 -23.56 1.46
C GLU A 51 -0.03 -22.59 2.61
N ILE A 52 0.31 -22.98 3.84
CA ILE A 52 0.17 -22.13 5.03
C ILE A 52 1.14 -20.96 4.97
N MET A 53 2.38 -21.20 4.53
CA MET A 53 3.37 -20.15 4.35
C MET A 53 2.92 -19.09 3.32
N LEU A 54 2.32 -19.52 2.21
CA LEU A 54 1.78 -18.62 1.19
C LEU A 54 0.60 -17.79 1.71
N LEU A 55 -0.28 -18.38 2.53
CA LEU A 55 -1.37 -17.64 3.18
C LEU A 55 -0.82 -16.58 4.15
N ILE A 56 0.19 -16.94 4.95
CA ILE A 56 0.85 -15.98 5.86
C ILE A 56 1.50 -14.85 5.06
N ARG A 57 2.15 -15.16 3.93
CA ARG A 57 2.75 -14.14 3.03
C ARG A 57 1.70 -13.14 2.54
N GLU A 58 0.54 -13.62 2.09
CA GLU A 58 -0.54 -12.79 1.57
C GLU A 58 -1.10 -11.84 2.65
N GLU A 59 -1.32 -12.35 3.85
CA GLU A 59 -1.77 -11.55 4.99
C GLU A 59 -0.71 -10.54 5.46
N LEU A 60 0.56 -10.95 5.47
CA LEU A 60 1.69 -10.08 5.78
C LEU A 60 1.77 -8.93 4.78
N GLN A 61 1.67 -9.22 3.47
CA GLN A 61 1.68 -8.20 2.42
C GLN A 61 0.55 -7.19 2.62
N SER A 62 -0.67 -7.67 2.84
CA SER A 62 -1.84 -6.82 3.05
C SER A 62 -1.67 -5.90 4.27
N SER A 63 -1.13 -6.45 5.37
CA SER A 63 -0.85 -5.70 6.60
C SER A 63 0.22 -4.62 6.40
N LEU A 64 1.27 -4.93 5.64
CA LEU A 64 2.34 -3.99 5.32
C LEU A 64 1.87 -2.87 4.38
N VAL A 65 1.03 -3.19 3.40
CA VAL A 65 0.39 -2.20 2.51
C VAL A 65 -0.47 -1.24 3.34
N TYR A 66 -1.28 -1.76 4.27
CA TYR A 66 -2.08 -0.94 5.17
C TYR A 66 -1.21 0.01 6.00
N ARG A 67 -0.13 -0.52 6.60
CA ARG A 67 0.80 0.28 7.40
C ARG A 67 1.48 1.36 6.57
N ALA A 68 1.91 1.05 5.35
CA ALA A 68 2.53 2.03 4.45
C ALA A 68 1.58 3.18 4.09
N ALA A 69 0.30 2.87 3.83
CA ALA A 69 -0.72 3.88 3.57
C ALA A 69 -1.02 4.74 4.82
N ASP A 70 -1.19 4.13 6.00
CA ASP A 70 -1.40 4.87 7.27
C ASP A 70 -0.22 5.80 7.60
N ASP A 71 1.01 5.30 7.41
CA ASP A 71 2.22 6.10 7.56
C ASP A 71 2.25 7.30 6.61
N ALA A 72 1.83 7.12 5.35
CA ALA A 72 1.74 8.21 4.39
C ALA A 72 0.68 9.24 4.82
N VAL A 73 -0.50 8.81 5.32
CA VAL A 73 -1.52 9.73 5.86
C VAL A 73 -0.98 10.56 7.01
N ARG A 74 -0.28 9.94 7.97
CA ARG A 74 0.29 10.65 9.13
C ARG A 74 1.39 11.61 8.72
N ALA A 75 2.24 11.20 7.78
CA ALA A 75 3.28 12.05 7.22
C ALA A 75 2.67 13.26 6.48
N LEU A 76 1.55 13.04 5.77
CA LEU A 76 0.81 14.09 5.08
C LEU A 76 0.29 15.11 6.08
N ASP A 77 -0.46 14.67 7.11
CA ASP A 77 -0.99 15.55 8.16
C ASP A 77 0.12 16.39 8.82
N THR A 78 1.28 15.77 9.06
CA THR A 78 2.47 16.43 9.62
C THR A 78 3.04 17.49 8.66
N TYR A 79 3.12 17.17 7.37
CA TYR A 79 3.57 18.10 6.34
C TYR A 79 2.61 19.29 6.25
N GLU A 80 1.29 19.06 6.20
CA GLU A 80 0.34 20.17 6.11
C GLU A 80 0.38 21.07 7.34
N ALA A 81 0.49 20.48 8.53
CA ALA A 81 0.67 21.23 9.77
C ALA A 81 1.99 22.03 9.76
N ALA A 82 3.05 21.52 9.14
CA ALA A 82 4.31 22.25 8.97
C ALA A 82 4.16 23.43 7.99
N VAL A 83 3.44 23.26 6.88
CA VAL A 83 3.12 24.33 5.92
C VAL A 83 2.32 25.43 6.61
N ARG A 84 1.22 25.10 7.30
CA ARG A 84 0.39 26.08 8.04
C ARG A 84 1.21 26.83 9.10
N ARG A 85 2.04 26.12 9.86
CA ARG A 85 2.94 26.74 10.86
C ARG A 85 4.05 27.59 10.26
N SER A 86 4.37 27.43 8.98
CA SER A 86 5.39 28.25 8.29
C SER A 86 4.88 29.66 7.96
N LEU A 87 3.57 29.89 8.01
CA LEU A 87 2.93 31.17 7.78
C LEU A 87 2.70 31.92 9.11
N CYS A 88 2.66 33.26 9.06
CA CYS A 88 2.13 34.07 10.16
C CYS A 88 0.59 34.06 10.13
N GLY A 89 -0.05 34.57 11.19
CA GLY A 89 -1.52 34.59 11.30
C GLY A 89 -2.19 35.26 10.09
N ASP A 90 -1.68 36.41 9.67
CA ASP A 90 -2.26 37.17 8.55
C ASP A 90 -2.10 36.46 7.21
N CYS A 91 -0.90 35.91 6.93
CA CYS A 91 -0.67 35.13 5.70
C CYS A 91 -1.51 33.84 5.68
N LEU A 92 -1.70 33.19 6.83
CA LEU A 92 -2.54 32.00 6.93
C LEU A 92 -4.00 32.35 6.62
N ALA A 93 -4.53 33.38 7.29
CA ALA A 93 -5.90 33.86 7.06
C ALA A 93 -6.13 34.23 5.60
N TYR A 94 -5.20 34.99 4.99
CA TYR A 94 -5.27 35.33 3.57
C TYR A 94 -5.35 34.10 2.66
N ASN A 95 -4.50 33.08 2.88
CA ASN A 95 -4.54 31.89 2.04
C ASN A 95 -5.83 31.10 2.22
N GLN A 96 -6.35 31.01 3.45
CA GLN A 96 -7.64 30.37 3.73
C GLN A 96 -8.79 31.12 3.06
N ASP A 97 -8.81 32.45 3.12
CA ASP A 97 -9.88 33.27 2.53
C ASP A 97 -9.87 33.22 0.99
N VAL A 98 -8.69 33.21 0.37
CA VAL A 98 -8.54 33.26 -1.10
C VAL A 98 -8.59 31.89 -1.75
N PHE A 99 -7.97 30.87 -1.14
CA PHE A 99 -7.81 29.54 -1.75
C PHE A 99 -8.61 28.43 -1.02
N GLY A 100 -9.18 28.72 0.15
CA GLY A 100 -9.85 27.74 1.01
C GLY A 100 -8.88 27.04 1.98
N ASP A 101 -9.39 26.08 2.74
CA ASP A 101 -8.60 25.34 3.75
C ASP A 101 -7.65 24.27 3.16
N ASP A 102 -7.86 23.94 1.89
CA ASP A 102 -7.04 22.97 1.14
C ASP A 102 -5.69 23.58 0.76
N ILE A 103 -4.64 23.16 1.45
CA ILE A 103 -3.29 23.69 1.25
C ILE A 103 -2.72 23.39 -0.14
N TRP A 104 -3.25 22.37 -0.83
CA TRP A 104 -2.77 21.97 -2.15
C TRP A 104 -3.22 22.95 -3.24
N ARG A 105 -4.21 23.80 -2.94
CA ARG A 105 -4.62 24.92 -3.80
C ARG A 105 -3.82 26.20 -3.55
N TRP A 106 -3.07 26.25 -2.46
CA TRP A 106 -2.34 27.45 -2.08
C TRP A 106 -1.14 27.65 -3.00
N ARG A 107 -0.90 28.89 -3.43
CA ARG A 107 0.33 29.26 -4.16
C ARG A 107 1.50 29.47 -3.20
N TRP A 108 1.83 28.44 -2.44
CA TRP A 108 2.85 28.48 -1.41
C TRP A 108 4.23 28.13 -1.97
N SER A 109 5.19 29.06 -1.87
CA SER A 109 6.57 28.88 -2.33
C SER A 109 7.59 28.70 -1.20
N GLY A 110 7.13 28.69 0.06
CA GLY A 110 7.98 28.60 1.24
C GLY A 110 7.48 29.44 2.42
N PRO A 111 8.20 29.44 3.54
CA PRO A 111 7.83 30.22 4.73
C PRO A 111 7.57 31.70 4.42
N CYS A 112 6.64 32.34 5.13
CA CYS A 112 6.33 33.75 4.84
C CYS A 112 7.48 34.69 5.21
N ALA A 113 7.71 35.74 4.40
CA ALA A 113 8.74 36.75 4.64
C ALA A 113 8.59 37.43 6.00
N CYS A 114 7.36 37.61 6.49
CA CYS A 114 7.05 38.16 7.81
C CYS A 114 7.71 37.39 8.97
N ARG A 115 8.05 36.11 8.78
CA ARG A 115 8.75 35.26 9.75
C ARG A 115 10.24 35.10 9.46
N ALA A 116 10.68 35.30 8.21
CA ALA A 116 12.07 35.15 7.81
C ALA A 116 13.01 36.09 8.58
N ASP A 117 12.56 37.31 8.87
CA ASP A 117 13.37 38.29 9.61
C ASP A 117 13.50 38.00 11.11
N ARG A 118 12.60 37.20 11.70
CA ARG A 118 12.59 36.94 13.15
C ARG A 118 13.34 35.68 13.58
N ARG A 119 13.65 34.76 12.66
CA ARG A 119 14.15 33.40 13.01
C ARG A 119 15.48 33.04 12.35
N ARG A 120 16.44 33.96 12.34
CA ARG A 120 17.76 33.73 11.71
C ARG A 120 18.64 32.64 12.36
N ARG A 121 18.20 31.85 13.36
CA ARG A 121 19.13 30.94 14.09
C ARG A 121 18.68 29.55 14.55
N HIS A 122 17.43 29.10 14.40
CA HIS A 122 17.10 27.74 14.90
C HIS A 122 16.30 26.91 13.90
N THR A 123 17.03 26.04 13.20
CA THR A 123 16.65 24.68 12.76
C THR A 123 15.24 24.50 12.21
N HIS A 124 14.74 25.45 11.41
CA HIS A 124 13.57 25.16 10.61
C HIS A 124 14.01 24.16 9.55
N ARG A 125 13.66 22.89 9.77
CA ARG A 125 13.69 21.87 8.73
C ARG A 125 12.92 22.47 7.55
N GLU A 126 13.63 22.78 6.47
CA GLU A 126 13.06 23.46 5.31
C GLU A 126 11.92 22.60 4.78
N THR A 127 10.69 23.05 4.96
CA THR A 127 9.54 22.41 4.34
C THR A 127 9.66 22.70 2.84
N ARG A 128 9.97 21.67 2.05
CA ARG A 128 10.06 21.79 0.60
C ARG A 128 8.66 22.04 0.02
N PRO A 129 8.48 23.01 -0.90
CA PRO A 129 7.22 23.20 -1.60
C PRO A 129 6.98 22.11 -2.64
N PHE A 130 5.76 21.58 -2.67
CA PHE A 130 5.28 20.62 -3.67
C PHE A 130 4.08 21.23 -4.39
N ARG A 131 3.95 20.98 -5.70
CA ARG A 131 2.86 21.52 -6.52
C ARG A 131 1.58 20.71 -6.38
N THR A 132 1.72 19.40 -6.25
CA THR A 132 0.61 18.47 -6.11
C THR A 132 0.85 17.52 -4.94
N LEU A 133 -0.23 16.91 -4.46
CA LEU A 133 -0.14 15.82 -3.51
C LEU A 133 0.66 14.63 -4.08
N GLY A 134 0.49 14.34 -5.37
CA GLY A 134 1.23 13.29 -6.06
C GLY A 134 2.74 13.51 -5.99
N ASP A 135 3.22 14.73 -6.25
CA ASP A 135 4.65 15.07 -6.16
C ASP A 135 5.19 14.89 -4.73
N TRP A 136 4.40 15.32 -3.73
CA TRP A 136 4.76 15.15 -2.33
C TRP A 136 4.84 13.67 -1.96
N LEU A 137 3.84 12.87 -2.38
CA LEU A 137 3.77 11.45 -2.08
C LEU A 137 4.93 10.71 -2.75
N GLU A 138 5.18 10.97 -4.04
CA GLU A 138 6.31 10.38 -4.77
C GLU A 138 7.64 10.69 -4.07
N HIS A 139 7.84 11.94 -3.63
CA HIS A 139 9.03 12.32 -2.87
C HIS A 139 9.10 11.61 -1.51
N HIS A 140 7.98 11.56 -0.77
CA HIS A 140 7.91 10.92 0.54
C HIS A 140 8.24 9.43 0.44
N LEU A 141 7.61 8.71 -0.49
CA LEU A 141 7.80 7.28 -0.67
C LEU A 141 9.20 6.97 -1.23
N SER A 142 9.73 7.81 -2.14
CA SER A 142 11.12 7.65 -2.61
C SER A 142 12.15 7.78 -1.48
N SER A 143 11.89 8.60 -0.45
CA SER A 143 12.78 8.69 0.71
C SER A 143 12.78 7.45 1.61
N ARG A 144 11.82 6.53 1.40
CA ARG A 144 11.68 5.27 2.13
C ARG A 144 12.16 4.05 1.34
N THR A 145 12.51 4.21 0.06
CA THR A 145 13.05 3.12 -0.74
C THR A 145 14.58 3.14 -0.76
N PRO A 146 15.24 1.98 -0.87
CA PRO A 146 16.68 1.92 -1.14
C PRO A 146 17.02 2.30 -2.60
N ALA A 147 16.03 2.29 -3.50
CA ALA A 147 16.17 2.72 -4.89
C ALA A 147 16.26 4.24 -5.02
N SER A 148 16.70 4.73 -6.20
CA SER A 148 16.81 6.18 -6.46
C SER A 148 15.44 6.89 -6.46
N SER A 149 14.38 6.16 -6.83
CA SER A 149 13.01 6.64 -6.83
C SER A 149 12.01 5.50 -6.60
N ILE A 150 10.82 5.86 -6.11
CA ILE A 150 9.72 4.89 -5.98
C ILE A 150 9.25 4.36 -7.35
N ARG A 151 9.37 5.13 -8.45
CA ARG A 151 9.03 4.67 -9.81
C ARG A 151 9.95 3.55 -10.32
N GLU A 152 11.24 3.69 -10.05
CA GLU A 152 12.22 2.63 -10.36
C GLU A 152 11.93 1.37 -9.53
N ALA A 153 11.64 1.55 -8.23
CA ALA A 153 11.26 0.45 -7.35
C ALA A 153 9.98 -0.27 -7.83
N MET A 154 8.95 0.47 -8.25
CA MET A 154 7.71 -0.10 -8.81
C MET A 154 8.00 -0.95 -10.06
N SER A 155 8.84 -0.43 -10.97
CA SER A 155 9.23 -1.15 -12.19
C SER A 155 10.00 -2.44 -11.88
N LEU A 156 10.93 -2.37 -10.92
CA LEU A 156 11.71 -3.52 -10.46
C LEU A 156 10.81 -4.61 -9.86
N VAL A 157 9.90 -4.23 -8.95
CA VAL A 157 8.97 -5.14 -8.30
C VAL A 157 8.03 -5.78 -9.33
N LEU A 158 7.42 -5.00 -10.22
CA LEU A 158 6.59 -5.56 -11.30
C LEU A 158 7.37 -6.56 -12.15
N GLY A 159 8.62 -6.26 -12.50
CA GLY A 159 9.49 -7.16 -13.25
C GLY A 159 9.71 -8.51 -12.55
N ARG A 160 9.87 -8.52 -11.21
CA ARG A 160 9.99 -9.77 -10.41
C ARG A 160 8.74 -10.64 -10.49
N HIS A 161 7.55 -10.02 -10.54
CA HIS A 161 6.29 -10.74 -10.73
C HIS A 161 5.97 -11.04 -12.21
N GLY A 162 6.91 -10.77 -13.13
CA GLY A 162 6.72 -11.02 -14.55
C GLY A 162 5.73 -10.05 -15.20
N CYS A 163 5.52 -8.88 -14.60
CA CYS A 163 4.65 -7.82 -15.09
C CYS A 163 5.47 -6.63 -15.59
N GLN A 164 4.80 -5.77 -16.34
CA GLN A 164 5.32 -4.47 -16.77
C GLN A 164 4.19 -3.45 -16.69
N SER A 165 4.54 -2.19 -16.41
CA SER A 165 3.60 -1.09 -16.43
C SER A 165 3.80 -0.24 -17.67
N SER A 166 2.71 0.10 -18.34
CA SER A 166 2.68 1.23 -19.26
C SER A 166 2.06 2.39 -18.51
N ALA A 167 2.80 3.49 -18.35
CA ALA A 167 2.19 4.73 -17.91
C ALA A 167 1.16 5.12 -18.97
N LEU A 168 -0.11 5.22 -18.58
CA LEU A 168 -1.09 5.85 -19.46
C LEU A 168 -0.63 7.29 -19.65
N LEU A 169 -0.54 7.73 -20.92
CA LEU A 169 -0.27 9.12 -21.25
C LEU A 169 -1.14 10.02 -20.36
N PRO A 170 -0.58 11.06 -19.72
CA PRO A 170 -1.35 11.96 -18.88
C PRO A 170 -2.55 12.43 -19.70
N SER A 171 -3.75 12.11 -19.22
CA SER A 171 -4.98 12.47 -19.92
C SER A 171 -4.95 13.97 -20.12
N ALA A 172 -4.83 14.42 -21.37
CA ALA A 172 -4.49 15.79 -21.76
C ALA A 172 -5.54 16.85 -21.34
N ALA A 173 -6.56 16.47 -20.58
CA ALA A 173 -7.74 17.26 -20.29
C ALA A 173 -7.95 17.63 -18.80
N SER A 174 -7.11 17.19 -17.86
CA SER A 174 -7.38 17.46 -16.45
C SER A 174 -6.57 18.65 -15.93
N SER A 175 -7.26 19.79 -15.83
CA SER A 175 -6.80 21.01 -15.20
C SER A 175 -6.93 20.88 -13.67
N VAL A 176 -5.87 21.31 -12.95
CA VAL A 176 -5.81 21.64 -11.52
C VAL A 176 -6.64 20.73 -10.59
N GLY A 177 -5.99 19.70 -10.04
CA GLY A 177 -6.61 18.68 -9.17
C GLY A 177 -6.58 17.26 -9.76
N THR A 178 -5.65 17.01 -10.68
CA THR A 178 -5.52 15.76 -11.42
C THR A 178 -5.49 14.54 -10.52
N LEU A 179 -6.51 13.70 -10.71
CA LEU A 179 -6.67 12.35 -10.19
C LEU A 179 -5.35 11.55 -10.19
N PRO A 180 -5.21 10.57 -9.29
CA PRO A 180 -4.02 9.73 -9.25
C PRO A 180 -3.73 9.13 -10.62
N GLU A 181 -2.47 9.24 -11.06
CA GLU A 181 -1.97 8.66 -12.31
C GLU A 181 -2.34 7.16 -12.33
N THR A 182 -3.21 6.77 -13.26
CA THR A 182 -3.64 5.36 -13.40
C THR A 182 -2.57 4.59 -14.16
N PHE A 183 -2.07 3.53 -13.55
CA PHE A 183 -1.13 2.57 -14.12
C PHE A 183 -1.90 1.38 -14.71
N VAL A 184 -1.51 0.99 -15.92
CA VAL A 184 -1.98 -0.25 -16.54
C VAL A 184 -0.86 -1.27 -16.46
N ILE A 185 -1.11 -2.34 -15.71
CA ILE A 185 -0.20 -3.45 -15.52
C ILE A 185 -0.58 -4.55 -16.53
N THR A 186 0.41 -5.01 -17.26
CA THR A 186 0.30 -6.12 -18.23
C THR A 186 1.32 -7.20 -17.91
N ALA A 187 1.04 -8.45 -18.29
CA ALA A 187 2.04 -9.51 -18.19
C ALA A 187 3.18 -9.26 -19.18
N SER A 188 4.42 -9.42 -18.73
CA SER A 188 5.58 -9.33 -19.61
C SER A 188 5.57 -10.50 -20.59
N PRO A 189 5.93 -10.29 -21.88
CA PRO A 189 5.99 -11.36 -22.87
C PRO A 189 6.87 -12.54 -22.43
N SER A 190 7.97 -12.25 -21.71
CA SER A 190 8.87 -13.28 -21.20
C SER A 190 8.22 -14.18 -20.14
N ALA A 191 7.37 -13.62 -19.27
CA ALA A 191 6.66 -14.39 -18.25
C ALA A 191 5.56 -15.25 -18.87
N VAL A 192 4.84 -14.72 -19.87
CA VAL A 192 3.83 -15.47 -20.63
C VAL A 192 4.50 -16.66 -21.33
N ALA A 193 5.59 -16.45 -22.05
CA ALA A 193 6.33 -17.52 -22.72
C ALA A 193 6.81 -18.61 -21.74
N ARG A 194 7.30 -18.23 -20.55
CA ARG A 194 7.68 -19.19 -19.49
C ARG A 194 6.49 -20.00 -18.97
N CYS A 195 5.33 -19.37 -18.79
CA CYS A 195 4.09 -20.06 -18.41
C CYS A 195 3.67 -21.07 -19.46
N GLN A 196 3.65 -20.65 -20.74
CA GLN A 196 3.28 -21.51 -21.85
C GLN A 196 4.20 -22.72 -21.98
N GLY A 197 5.52 -22.53 -21.87
CA GLY A 197 6.48 -23.62 -21.95
C GLY A 197 6.35 -24.66 -20.84
N ARG A 198 5.73 -24.33 -19.70
CA ARG A 198 5.52 -25.26 -18.57
C ARG A 198 4.19 -26.00 -18.63
N ILE A 199 3.14 -25.35 -19.11
CA ILE A 199 1.75 -25.86 -18.99
C ILE A 199 1.17 -26.25 -20.35
N GLY A 200 1.68 -25.69 -21.46
CA GLY A 200 1.20 -25.96 -22.82
C GLY A 200 -0.08 -25.20 -23.21
N GLU A 201 -0.44 -24.17 -22.43
CA GLU A 201 -1.69 -23.41 -22.56
C GLU A 201 -1.57 -22.17 -23.47
N ASP A 202 -2.72 -21.57 -23.81
CA ASP A 202 -2.78 -20.35 -24.63
C ASP A 202 -2.17 -19.13 -23.92
N THR A 203 -1.64 -18.22 -24.74
CA THR A 203 -1.06 -16.92 -24.37
C THR A 203 -1.98 -16.10 -23.48
N GLU A 204 -3.28 -16.08 -23.79
CA GLU A 204 -4.28 -15.27 -23.08
C GLU A 204 -4.47 -15.79 -21.64
N TRP A 205 -4.65 -17.10 -21.50
CA TRP A 205 -4.77 -17.75 -20.19
C TRP A 205 -3.50 -17.55 -19.36
N CYS A 206 -2.32 -17.73 -19.95
CA CYS A 206 -1.05 -17.51 -19.25
C CYS A 206 -0.86 -16.06 -18.80
N SER A 207 -1.25 -15.08 -19.62
CA SER A 207 -1.24 -13.66 -19.25
C SER A 207 -2.16 -13.39 -18.06
N GLU A 208 -3.37 -13.94 -18.08
CA GLU A 208 -4.32 -13.80 -16.99
C GLU A 208 -3.81 -14.43 -15.68
N ILE A 209 -3.20 -15.61 -15.73
CA ILE A 209 -2.64 -16.26 -14.55
C ILE A 209 -1.49 -15.45 -13.94
N VAL A 210 -0.58 -14.93 -14.78
CA VAL A 210 0.52 -14.05 -14.32
C VAL A 210 -0.05 -12.82 -13.62
N LEU A 211 -1.06 -12.17 -14.21
CA LEU A 211 -1.69 -10.98 -13.65
C LEU A 211 -2.46 -11.27 -12.37
N ARG A 212 -3.23 -12.36 -12.30
CA ARG A 212 -3.95 -12.77 -11.08
C ARG A 212 -2.97 -13.06 -9.96
N LYS A 213 -1.86 -13.75 -10.26
CA LYS A 213 -0.80 -13.99 -9.29
C LYS A 213 -0.19 -12.69 -8.78
N ALA A 214 0.25 -11.80 -9.68
CA ALA A 214 0.82 -10.52 -9.29
C ALA A 214 -0.16 -9.66 -8.47
N ARG A 215 -1.45 -9.63 -8.85
CA ARG A 215 -2.49 -8.89 -8.12
C ARG A 215 -2.62 -9.36 -6.67
N ARG A 216 -2.61 -10.66 -6.46
CA ARG A 216 -2.69 -11.29 -5.14
C ARG A 216 -1.40 -11.06 -4.36
N ASP A 217 -0.26 -11.45 -4.93
CA ASP A 217 1.04 -11.45 -4.26
C ASP A 217 1.50 -10.03 -3.86
N LEU A 218 1.09 -9.00 -4.61
CA LEU A 218 1.37 -7.60 -4.29
C LEU A 218 0.30 -6.93 -3.41
N GLY A 219 -0.84 -7.59 -3.15
CA GLY A 219 -1.93 -6.99 -2.37
C GLY A 219 -2.61 -5.79 -3.05
N LEU A 220 -2.64 -5.75 -4.39
CA LEU A 220 -3.13 -4.58 -5.15
C LEU A 220 -4.61 -4.25 -4.87
N ALA A 221 -5.42 -5.25 -4.50
CA ALA A 221 -6.83 -5.04 -4.14
C ALA A 221 -6.97 -4.22 -2.84
N VAL A 222 -6.13 -4.50 -1.85
CA VAL A 222 -6.08 -3.77 -0.57
C VAL A 222 -5.53 -2.36 -0.79
N ALA A 223 -4.48 -2.24 -1.61
CA ALA A 223 -3.89 -0.94 -1.92
C ALA A 223 -4.90 0.01 -2.61
N ALA A 224 -5.69 -0.51 -3.55
CA ALA A 224 -6.70 0.28 -4.26
C ALA A 224 -7.83 0.78 -3.34
N SER A 225 -8.24 0.00 -2.34
CA SER A 225 -9.29 0.43 -1.40
C SER A 225 -8.79 1.52 -0.45
N LEU A 226 -7.52 1.44 -0.02
CA LEU A 226 -6.89 2.44 0.83
C LEU A 226 -6.64 3.76 0.10
N ASP A 227 -6.23 3.68 -1.17
CA ASP A 227 -6.03 4.87 -1.98
C ASP A 227 -7.34 5.65 -2.17
N PHE A 228 -8.45 4.94 -2.41
CA PHE A 228 -9.76 5.56 -2.47
C PHE A 228 -10.14 6.24 -1.13
N ALA A 229 -9.79 5.64 0.01
CA ALA A 229 -10.04 6.25 1.32
C ALA A 229 -9.19 7.52 1.53
N LEU A 230 -7.94 7.51 1.06
CA LEU A 230 -7.06 8.68 1.11
C LEU A 230 -7.60 9.80 0.23
N GLN A 231 -7.95 9.49 -1.01
CA GLN A 231 -8.54 10.44 -1.96
C GLN A 231 -9.84 11.05 -1.43
N LYS A 232 -10.71 10.22 -0.83
CA LYS A 232 -11.94 10.70 -0.18
C LYS A 232 -11.67 11.66 0.98
N LYS A 233 -10.58 11.47 1.75
CA LYS A 233 -10.19 12.41 2.83
C LYS A 233 -9.80 13.78 2.26
N ILE A 234 -9.17 13.81 1.09
CA ILE A 234 -8.72 15.03 0.41
C ILE A 234 -9.88 15.75 -0.26
N ASP A 235 -10.73 15.00 -0.96
CA ASP A 235 -11.86 15.53 -1.72
C ASP A 235 -13.04 15.89 -0.83
N ALA A 236 -13.08 15.43 0.43
CA ALA A 236 -14.09 15.83 1.38
C ALA A 236 -14.06 17.35 1.50
N PRO A 237 -15.09 18.07 0.97
CA PRO A 237 -15.12 19.52 1.02
C PRO A 237 -15.02 19.87 2.49
N GLY A 238 -13.98 20.62 2.86
CA GLY A 238 -13.67 20.99 4.23
C GLY A 238 -14.95 21.43 4.90
N ASN A 239 -15.58 20.52 5.64
CA ASN A 239 -16.86 20.78 6.25
C ASN A 239 -16.50 21.84 7.28
N PRO A 240 -17.01 23.08 7.16
CA PRO A 240 -16.54 24.19 7.97
C PRO A 240 -16.64 23.74 9.41
N MET A 241 -15.48 23.50 9.99
CA MET A 241 -15.32 23.01 11.35
C MET A 241 -16.04 24.03 12.21
N THR A 242 -17.25 23.69 12.60
CA THR A 242 -18.11 24.52 13.43
C THR A 242 -17.32 24.67 14.72
N LYS A 243 -16.76 25.88 14.89
CA LYS A 243 -15.96 26.27 16.04
C LYS A 243 -16.87 26.28 17.26
N GLU A 244 -17.16 25.14 17.86
CA GLU A 244 -17.47 25.11 19.29
C GLU A 244 -16.17 24.86 20.05
N PRO A 245 -15.75 25.80 20.93
CA PRO A 245 -14.72 25.51 21.92
C PRO A 245 -15.36 24.64 23.00
N VAL A 246 -15.62 23.38 22.70
CA VAL A 246 -15.96 22.41 23.73
C VAL A 246 -14.68 22.22 24.54
N ARG A 247 -14.71 22.66 25.80
CA ARG A 247 -13.88 22.11 26.87
C ARG A 247 -14.27 20.63 27.02
N GLN A 248 -13.83 19.82 26.07
CA GLN A 248 -13.93 18.39 26.13
C GLN A 248 -12.77 17.93 27.01
N HIS A 249 -13.13 17.51 28.22
CA HIS A 249 -12.41 16.41 28.86
C HIS A 249 -12.51 15.22 27.90
N SER A 250 -11.60 15.17 26.95
CA SER A 250 -11.48 14.07 26.01
C SER A 250 -10.94 12.87 26.79
N THR A 251 -11.83 12.04 27.32
CA THR A 251 -11.59 10.60 27.28
C THR A 251 -11.44 10.24 25.81
N ILE A 252 -10.20 10.31 25.33
CA ILE A 252 -9.75 9.77 24.06
C ILE A 252 -10.07 8.28 24.14
N LEU A 253 -11.26 7.91 23.66
CA LEU A 253 -11.52 6.54 23.30
C LEU A 253 -10.71 6.32 22.02
N PRO A 254 -9.69 5.47 22.08
CA PRO A 254 -8.75 5.41 20.99
C PRO A 254 -9.35 4.98 19.68
N SER A 255 -8.83 5.51 18.57
CA SER A 255 -9.03 4.91 17.24
C SER A 255 -8.58 3.44 17.19
N TYR A 256 -7.68 3.01 18.09
CA TYR A 256 -7.36 1.59 18.30
C TYR A 256 -8.51 0.77 18.91
N ALA A 257 -9.50 1.38 19.57
CA ALA A 257 -10.66 0.66 20.11
C ALA A 257 -11.72 0.35 19.04
N LEU A 258 -11.94 1.24 18.07
CA LEU A 258 -12.86 0.96 16.96
C LEU A 258 -12.27 -0.04 15.96
N SER A 259 -10.96 0.01 15.69
CA SER A 259 -10.28 -1.03 14.92
C SER A 259 -10.11 -2.33 15.71
N ALA A 260 -9.97 -2.29 17.04
CA ALA A 260 -10.00 -3.50 17.88
C ALA A 260 -11.39 -4.11 18.01
N VAL A 261 -12.47 -3.33 17.91
CA VAL A 261 -13.84 -3.87 17.89
C VAL A 261 -14.18 -4.44 16.52
N ALA A 262 -13.79 -3.78 15.42
CA ALA A 262 -13.97 -4.34 14.08
C ALA A 262 -13.07 -5.57 13.86
N GLY A 263 -11.80 -5.51 14.28
CA GLY A 263 -10.87 -6.64 14.28
C GLY A 263 -11.25 -7.73 15.28
N GLY A 264 -11.86 -7.37 16.41
CA GLY A 264 -12.41 -8.30 17.40
C GLY A 264 -13.63 -9.05 16.88
N CYS A 265 -14.55 -8.37 16.18
CA CYS A 265 -15.68 -9.02 15.51
C CYS A 265 -15.21 -9.92 14.37
N ALA A 266 -14.20 -9.50 13.59
CA ALA A 266 -13.59 -10.36 12.58
C ALA A 266 -12.92 -11.58 13.22
N ALA A 267 -12.14 -11.41 14.30
CA ALA A 267 -11.50 -12.50 15.03
C ALA A 267 -12.50 -13.45 15.69
N VAL A 268 -13.62 -12.95 16.23
CA VAL A 268 -14.69 -13.75 16.83
C VAL A 268 -15.45 -14.56 15.77
N LEU A 269 -15.57 -14.04 14.54
CA LEU A 269 -16.17 -14.77 13.43
C LEU A 269 -15.19 -15.72 12.73
N THR A 270 -13.90 -15.41 12.70
CA THR A 270 -12.88 -16.28 12.09
C THR A 270 -12.37 -17.37 13.03
N LEU A 271 -12.36 -17.16 14.35
CA LEU A 271 -12.00 -18.18 15.35
C LEU A 271 -12.75 -19.51 15.19
N PRO A 272 -14.10 -19.54 15.06
CA PRO A 272 -14.80 -20.80 14.86
C PRO A 272 -14.46 -21.43 13.51
N ILE A 273 -14.26 -20.62 12.45
CA ILE A 273 -13.89 -21.13 11.12
C ILE A 273 -12.49 -21.76 11.16
N VAL A 274 -11.52 -21.07 11.76
CA VAL A 274 -10.14 -21.57 11.91
C VAL A 274 -10.11 -22.78 12.85
N SER A 275 -10.90 -22.79 13.92
CA SER A 275 -11.05 -23.93 14.82
C SER A 275 -11.64 -25.15 14.10
N ILE A 276 -12.67 -24.96 13.26
CA ILE A 276 -13.26 -26.04 12.46
C ILE A 276 -12.24 -26.56 11.45
N ALA A 277 -11.55 -25.67 10.73
CA ALA A 277 -10.51 -26.05 9.77
C ALA A 277 -9.36 -26.82 10.44
N PHE A 278 -8.94 -26.41 11.64
CA PHE A 278 -7.93 -27.11 12.44
C PHE A 278 -8.39 -28.49 12.88
N VAL A 279 -9.63 -28.61 13.39
CA VAL A 279 -10.21 -29.91 13.75
C VAL A 279 -10.31 -30.84 12.54
N VAL A 280 -10.72 -30.34 11.38
CA VAL A 280 -10.76 -31.12 10.13
C VAL A 280 -9.36 -31.56 9.73
N LEU A 281 -8.36 -30.68 9.76
CA LEU A 281 -6.97 -31.02 9.45
C LEU A 281 -6.41 -32.09 10.39
N VAL A 282 -6.61 -31.92 11.70
CA VAL A 282 -6.20 -32.92 12.71
C VAL A 282 -6.94 -34.23 12.47
N THR A 283 -8.24 -34.20 12.23
CA THR A 283 -9.02 -35.41 11.97
C THR A 283 -8.56 -36.11 10.69
N CYS A 284 -8.32 -35.39 9.59
CA CYS A 284 -7.78 -35.97 8.36
C CYS A 284 -6.36 -36.52 8.54
N HIS A 285 -5.54 -35.89 9.39
CA HIS A 285 -4.17 -36.34 9.64
C HIS A 285 -4.12 -37.59 10.55
N TYR A 286 -5.00 -37.68 11.56
CA TYR A 286 -5.04 -38.79 12.50
C TYR A 286 -5.92 -39.95 12.01
N VAL A 287 -6.99 -39.65 11.28
CA VAL A 287 -7.77 -40.62 10.51
C VAL A 287 -7.04 -40.87 9.19
N ARG A 288 -5.82 -41.42 9.27
CA ARG A 288 -5.26 -42.13 8.12
C ARG A 288 -6.19 -43.31 7.81
N PRO A 289 -6.84 -43.38 6.64
CA PRO A 289 -7.59 -44.56 6.25
C PRO A 289 -6.58 -45.71 6.10
N SER A 290 -6.40 -46.48 7.17
CA SER A 290 -5.46 -47.62 7.22
C SER A 290 -6.02 -48.85 6.50
N GLY A 291 -7.01 -48.68 5.61
CA GLY A 291 -7.92 -49.77 5.23
C GLY A 291 -8.38 -49.81 3.78
N VAL A 292 -7.74 -49.14 2.83
CA VAL A 292 -8.02 -49.36 1.40
C VAL A 292 -6.78 -49.95 0.73
N ARG A 293 -6.47 -51.19 1.10
CA ARG A 293 -5.75 -52.10 0.19
C ARG A 293 -6.83 -52.70 -0.71
N VAL A 294 -6.99 -52.14 -1.90
CA VAL A 294 -7.72 -52.81 -2.98
C VAL A 294 -6.89 -54.03 -3.36
N PHE A 295 -7.40 -55.21 -3.00
CA PHE A 295 -7.02 -56.48 -3.60
C PHE A 295 -7.72 -56.63 -4.95
#